data_AF-A0A0C9TMC8-F1
#
_entry.id   AF-A0A0C9TMC8-F1
#
_cell.length_a   1.000
_cell.length_b   1.000
_cell.length_c   1.000
_cell.angle_alpha   90.00
_cell.angle_beta   90.00
_cell.angle_gamma   90.00
#
_symmetry.space_group_name_H-M   'P 1'
#
loop_
_entity.id
_entity.type
_entity.pdbx_description
1 polymer ?
#
loop_
_entity_poly.entity_id
_entity_poly.type
_entity_poly.pdbx_seq_one_letter_code
_entity_poly.pdbx_strand_id
1 'polypeptide(L)' 'MKSLSVAQTNQIITLLEQQQSTRQIAAYTGLNHSTISRIRSKLCPNLQKSSGGRPSLVTSIDMHHAIRL' A
#
# COMPACT_ATOMS: atom_id res chain seq x y z
N MET A 1 15.48 -10.71 10.89
CA MET A 1 14.35 -11.03 9.96
C MET A 1 14.83 -12.13 9.03
N LYS A 2 14.01 -13.14 8.72
CA LYS A 2 14.37 -14.13 7.71
C LYS A 2 14.49 -13.42 6.35
N SER A 3 15.62 -13.65 5.68
CA SER A 3 15.82 -13.23 4.29
C SER A 3 14.75 -13.92 3.43
N LEU A 4 14.02 -13.16 2.63
CA LEU A 4 13.10 -13.73 1.65
C LEU A 4 13.91 -14.29 0.49
N SER A 5 13.49 -15.43 -0.05
CA SER A 5 14.10 -15.92 -1.27
C SER A 5 13.76 -14.99 -2.44
N VAL A 6 14.62 -15.00 -3.46
CA VAL A 6 14.37 -14.24 -4.70
C VAL A 6 13.05 -14.66 -5.33
N ALA A 7 12.74 -15.96 -5.33
CA ALA A 7 11.48 -16.49 -5.86
C ALA A 7 10.25 -15.95 -5.11
N GLN A 8 10.29 -15.92 -3.78
CA GLN A 8 9.21 -15.35 -2.97
C GLN A 8 9.05 -13.85 -3.23
N THR A 9 10.15 -13.14 -3.39
CA THR A 9 10.13 -11.70 -3.66
C THR A 9 9.50 -11.43 -5.04
N ASN A 10 9.89 -12.19 -6.06
CA ASN A 10 9.32 -12.08 -7.40
C ASN A 10 7.81 -12.37 -7.40
N GLN A 11 7.38 -13.42 -6.70
CA GLN A 11 5.96 -13.75 -6.58
C GLN A 11 5.15 -12.61 -5.95
N ILE A 12 5.68 -11.95 -4.92
CA ILE A 12 5.04 -10.79 -4.29
C ILE A 12 4.95 -9.61 -5.28
N ILE A 13 6.00 -9.36 -6.05
CA ILE A 13 5.99 -8.28 -7.07
C ILE A 13 4.91 -8.55 -8.11
N THR A 14 4.83 -9.77 -8.64
CA THR A 14 3.81 -10.13 -9.64
C THR A 14 2.38 -9.96 -9.09
N LEU A 15 2.14 -10.33 -7.83
CA LEU A 15 0.83 -10.13 -7.19
C LEU A 15 0.51 -8.65 -6.95
N LEU A 16 1.53 -7.84 -6.63
CA LEU A 16 1.39 -6.39 -6.49
C LEU A 16 1.07 -5.72 -7.83
N GLU A 17 1.71 -6.14 -8.92
CA GLU A 17 1.42 -5.65 -10.28
C GLU A 17 0.00 -6.01 -10.74
N GLN A 18 -0.53 -7.16 -10.30
CA GLN A 18 -1.92 -7.56 -10.47
C GLN A 18 -2.91 -6.77 -9.59
N GLN A 19 -2.45 -5.71 -8.91
CA GLN A 19 -3.24 -4.86 -8.02
C GLN A 19 -3.91 -5.61 -6.85
N GLN A 20 -3.36 -6.76 -6.44
CA GLN A 20 -3.87 -7.43 -5.25
C GLN A 20 -3.60 -6.62 -3.99
N SER A 21 -4.56 -6.67 -3.06
CA SER A 21 -4.39 -6.03 -1.76
C SER A 21 -3.28 -6.72 -0.95
N THR A 22 -2.58 -5.95 -0.14
CA THR A 22 -1.54 -6.47 0.78
C THR A 22 -2.09 -7.53 1.74
N ARG A 23 -3.39 -7.46 2.09
CA ARG A 23 -4.08 -8.47 2.90
C ARG A 23 -4.27 -9.78 2.14
N GLN A 24 -4.66 -9.75 0.86
CA GLN A 24 -4.76 -10.95 0.03
C GLN A 24 -3.40 -11.61 -0.17
N ILE A 25 -2.37 -10.80 -0.46
CA ILE A 25 -0.99 -11.29 -0.61
C ILE A 25 -0.51 -11.93 0.70
N ALA A 26 -0.81 -11.34 1.85
CA ALA A 26 -0.45 -11.91 3.15
C ALA A 26 -1.13 -13.26 3.41
N ALA A 27 -2.43 -13.37 3.08
CA ALA A 27 -3.17 -14.62 3.21
C ALA A 27 -2.63 -15.71 2.27
N TYR A 28 -2.23 -15.34 1.05
CA TYR A 28 -1.72 -16.28 0.05
C TYR A 28 -0.27 -16.73 0.30
N THR A 29 0.59 -15.79 0.72
CA THR A 29 2.04 -16.07 0.93
C THR A 29 2.38 -16.47 2.36
N GLY A 30 1.46 -16.27 3.31
CA GLY A 30 1.71 -16.44 4.74
C GLY A 30 2.65 -15.38 5.34
N LEU A 31 2.99 -14.33 4.58
CA LEU A 31 3.91 -13.29 5.01
C LEU A 31 3.20 -12.18 5.78
N ASN A 32 3.93 -11.56 6.71
CA ASN A 32 3.41 -10.42 7.43
C ASN A 32 3.18 -9.23 6.48
N HIS A 33 2.05 -8.55 6.67
CA HIS A 33 1.70 -7.30 6.02
C HIS A 33 2.85 -6.26 6.03
N SER A 34 3.60 -6.15 7.14
CA SER A 34 4.74 -5.21 7.22
C SER A 34 5.83 -5.52 6.20
N THR A 35 6.08 -6.80 5.93
CA THR A 35 7.09 -7.26 4.98
C THR A 35 6.66 -6.92 3.56
N ILE A 36 5.40 -7.23 3.22
CA ILE A 36 4.83 -6.93 1.90
C ILE A 36 4.80 -5.41 1.66
N SER A 37 4.42 -4.63 2.66
CA SER A 37 4.42 -3.16 2.57
C SER A 37 5.81 -2.60 2.29
N ARG A 38 6.85 -3.14 2.95
CA ARG A 38 8.24 -2.71 2.71
C ARG A 38 8.72 -3.06 1.31
N ILE A 39 8.39 -4.25 0.82
CA ILE A 39 8.71 -4.69 -0.55
C ILE A 39 8.05 -3.76 -1.55
N ARG A 40 6.76 -3.48 -1.38
CA ARG A 40 6.02 -2.53 -2.22
C ARG A 40 6.69 -1.16 -2.24
N SER A 41 7.03 -0.59 -1.09
CA SER A 41 7.68 0.73 -1.03
C SER A 41 9.07 0.75 -1.67
N LYS A 42 9.84 -0.34 -1.59
CA LYS A 42 11.22 -0.40 -2.07
C LYS A 42 11.32 -0.75 -3.56
N LEU A 43 10.52 -1.72 -4.01
CA LEU A 43 10.62 -2.30 -5.35
C LEU A 43 9.54 -1.77 -6.30
N CYS A 44 8.43 -1.27 -5.77
CA CYS A 44 7.32 -0.76 -6.57
C CYS A 44 6.87 0.64 -6.11
N PRO A 45 7.76 1.65 -6.14
CA PRO A 45 7.41 3.01 -5.69
C PRO A 45 6.31 3.66 -6.53
N ASN A 46 6.17 3.24 -7.79
CA ASN A 46 5.19 3.78 -8.74
C ASN A 46 3.80 3.14 -8.62
N LEU A 47 3.63 2.13 -7.77
CA LEU A 47 2.34 1.47 -7.58
C LEU A 47 1.37 2.45 -6.93
N GLN A 48 0.24 2.68 -7.62
CA GLN A 48 -0.76 3.67 -7.25
C GLN A 48 -1.16 3.49 -5.78
N LYS A 49 -1.03 4.55 -4.99
CA LYS A 49 -1.48 4.53 -3.60
C LYS A 49 -3.00 4.42 -3.61
N SER A 50 -3.56 3.70 -2.65
CA SER A 50 -5.00 3.70 -2.44
C SER A 50 -5.45 5.15 -2.29
N SER A 51 -6.57 5.53 -2.93
CA SER A 51 -7.17 6.86 -2.78
C SER A 51 -7.64 7.17 -1.34
N GLY A 52 -7.49 6.23 -0.41
CA GLY A 52 -7.80 6.42 1.00
C GLY A 52 -6.76 7.30 1.70
N GLY A 53 -7.23 8.40 2.26
CA GLY A 53 -6.48 9.34 3.08
C GLY A 53 -7.25 10.65 3.22
N ARG A 54 -6.97 11.43 4.27
CA ARG A 54 -7.46 12.82 4.33
C ARG A 54 -6.72 13.60 3.24
N PRO A 55 -7.41 14.33 2.35
CA PRO A 55 -6.74 15.18 1.39
C PRO A 55 -5.80 16.14 2.13
N SER A 56 -4.57 16.30 1.63
CA SER A 56 -3.60 17.23 2.24
C SER A 56 -4.02 18.69 2.04
N LEU A 57 -4.87 18.93 1.04
CA LEU A 57 -5.44 20.22 0.76
C LEU A 57 -6.82 20.29 1.42
N VAL A 58 -6.98 21.26 2.33
CA VAL A 58 -8.30 21.66 2.82
C VAL A 58 -9.06 22.18 1.61
N THR A 59 -10.12 21.49 1.23
CA THR A 59 -10.96 21.95 0.13
C THR A 59 -11.70 23.23 0.55
N SER A 60 -12.16 24.03 -0.40
CA SER A 60 -13.01 25.19 -0.11
C SER A 60 -14.27 24.80 0.68
N ILE A 61 -14.78 23.59 0.47
CA ILE A 61 -15.88 23.00 1.24
C ILE A 61 -15.47 22.80 2.71
N ASP A 62 -14.29 22.24 2.97
CA ASP A 62 -13.76 22.06 4.32
C ASP A 62 -13.57 23.40 5.04
N MET A 63 -13.12 24.45 4.32
CA MET A 63 -13.02 25.81 4.88
C MET A 63 -14.40 26.40 5.24
N HIS A 64 -15.40 26.23 4.38
CA HIS A 64 -16.76 26.70 4.65
C HIS A 64 -17.37 26.05 5.91
N HIS A 65 -17.08 24.77 6.15
CA HIS A 65 -17.52 24.09 7.37
C HIS A 65 -16.76 24.57 8.62
N ALA A 66 -15.47 24.87 8.51
CA ALA A 66 -14.66 25.37 9.62
C ALA A 66 -15.05 26.79 10.08
N ILE A 67 -15.52 27.66 9.17
CA ILE A 67 -15.95 29.03 9.49
C ILE A 67 -17.31 29.09 10.21
N ARG A 68 -18.09 28.00 10.16
CA ARG A 68 -19.42 27.91 10.80
C ARG A 68 -19.40 27.27 12.20
N LEU A 69 -18.21 27.03 12.74
CA LEU A 69 -17.96 26.59 14.13
C LEU A 69 -17.59 27.80 14.99
#